data_AF-Q6D0Y3-F1
#
_entry.id   AF-Q6D0Y3-F1
#
_cell.length_a   1.000
_cell.length_b   1.000
_cell.length_c   1.000
_cell.angle_alpha   90.00
_cell.angle_beta   90.00
_cell.angle_gamma   90.00
#
_symmetry.space_group_name_H-M   'P 1'
#
loop_
_entity.id
_entity.type
_entity.pdbx_description
1 polymer ?
#
loop_
_entity_poly.entity_id
_entity_poly.type
_entity_poly.pdbx_seq_one_letter_code
_entity_poly.pdbx_strand_id
1 'polypeptide(L)'
;MSKNGLIGFYRQATGLPTFRLAIYYTASWLAVSAILTLFALINFYTLKPTDVGGTLFGGMFGAIFDLIYWSCAASGFCFLALFKLSGWRIAWILAGLVQIGISVLWRIQYWQAYENEELILSPTTGELYVSMLVGVAMTTIGVVKYRHAQHDPIDPRSTQTKTVATKTISTKTITAFVLIALYLALPLYLYLREPLPYCAFSPSGQQLTVCLGESDERIIVE
;
A
#
# COMPACT_ATOMS: atom_id res chain seq x y z
N MET A 1 48.08 -10.56 45.21
CA MET A 1 47.57 -10.67 43.81
C MET A 1 46.16 -10.12 43.75
N SER A 2 45.87 -9.37 42.69
CA SER A 2 44.95 -8.23 42.65
C SER A 2 43.47 -8.59 42.56
N LYS A 3 42.65 -7.91 43.40
CA LYS A 3 41.18 -7.93 43.42
C LYS A 3 40.52 -7.01 42.38
N ASN A 4 41.29 -6.42 41.44
CA ASN A 4 40.79 -5.32 40.60
C ASN A 4 40.61 -5.67 39.10
N GLY A 5 40.65 -6.96 38.71
CA GLY A 5 40.67 -7.37 37.29
C GLY A 5 39.32 -7.69 36.64
N LEU A 6 38.25 -7.92 37.40
CA LEU A 6 37.01 -8.54 36.87
C LEU A 6 35.84 -7.57 36.67
N ILE A 7 36.02 -6.29 37.01
CA ILE A 7 35.00 -5.24 36.81
C ILE A 7 35.08 -4.65 35.39
N GLY A 8 36.12 -4.98 34.61
CA GLY A 8 36.35 -4.43 33.27
C GLY A 8 35.61 -5.10 32.11
N PHE A 9 34.94 -6.24 32.32
CA PHE A 9 34.34 -7.04 31.22
C PHE A 9 32.81 -6.97 31.12
N TYR A 10 32.13 -6.29 32.05
CA TYR A 10 30.66 -6.22 32.10
C TYR A 10 30.06 -4.93 31.50
N ARG A 11 30.85 -4.18 30.72
CA ARG A 11 30.37 -2.94 30.07
C ARG A 11 30.62 -2.94 28.57
N GLN A 12 30.24 -4.03 27.90
CA GLN A 12 30.06 -4.04 26.45
C GLN A 12 28.56 -4.03 26.18
N ALA A 13 28.07 -2.90 25.69
CA ALA A 13 26.65 -2.62 25.43
C ALA A 13 26.01 -3.65 24.48
N THR A 14 25.50 -4.74 25.05
CA THR A 14 24.80 -5.83 24.35
C THR A 14 23.39 -5.45 23.89
N GLY A 15 22.85 -4.29 24.30
CA GLY A 15 21.51 -3.82 23.93
C GLY A 15 21.41 -2.95 22.67
N LEU A 16 22.51 -2.31 22.24
CA LEU A 16 22.49 -1.41 21.07
C LEU A 16 22.22 -2.12 19.71
N PRO A 17 22.79 -3.32 19.43
CA PRO A 17 22.55 -4.00 18.15
C PRO A 17 21.16 -4.67 18.11
N THR A 18 20.64 -5.17 19.23
CA THR A 18 19.31 -5.79 19.33
C THR A 18 18.20 -4.75 19.19
N PHE A 19 18.34 -3.58 19.79
CA PHE A 19 17.38 -2.48 19.66
C PHE A 19 17.26 -1.97 18.22
N ARG A 20 18.38 -1.78 17.50
CA ARG A 20 18.36 -1.37 16.08
C ARG A 20 17.70 -2.40 15.18
N LEU A 21 17.93 -3.68 15.45
CA LEU A 21 17.31 -4.78 14.73
C LEU A 21 15.79 -4.82 14.97
N ALA A 22 15.36 -4.61 16.23
CA ALA A 22 13.95 -4.53 16.59
C ALA A 22 13.25 -3.38 15.84
N ILE A 23 13.83 -2.16 15.87
CA ILE A 23 13.31 -1.01 15.10
C ILE A 23 13.20 -1.33 13.62
N TYR A 24 14.21 -1.97 13.04
CA TYR A 24 14.19 -2.34 11.64
C TYR A 24 13.02 -3.28 11.30
N TYR A 25 12.83 -4.34 12.09
CA TYR A 25 11.76 -5.29 11.85
C TYR A 25 10.38 -4.69 12.08
N THR A 26 10.19 -3.93 13.16
CA THR A 26 8.91 -3.26 13.43
C THR A 26 8.57 -2.24 12.35
N ALA A 27 9.52 -1.40 11.94
CA ALA A 27 9.33 -0.45 10.85
C ALA A 27 9.04 -1.15 9.51
N SER A 28 9.75 -2.25 9.21
CA SER A 28 9.52 -3.01 7.97
C SER A 28 8.11 -3.62 7.93
N TRP A 29 7.67 -4.23 9.03
CA TRP A 29 6.32 -4.82 9.10
C TRP A 29 5.22 -3.76 9.12
N LEU A 30 5.48 -2.60 9.75
CA LEU A 30 4.57 -1.46 9.70
C LEU A 30 4.44 -0.90 8.26
N ALA A 31 5.55 -0.81 7.53
CA ALA A 31 5.53 -0.44 6.11
C ALA A 31 4.74 -1.46 5.27
N VAL A 32 4.94 -2.76 5.51
CA VAL A 32 4.17 -3.83 4.87
C VAL A 32 2.67 -3.67 5.15
N SER A 33 2.27 -3.47 6.42
CA SER A 33 0.86 -3.29 6.75
C SER A 33 0.28 -2.03 6.14
N ALA A 34 1.02 -0.91 6.13
CA ALA A 34 0.56 0.34 5.52
C ALA A 34 0.29 0.18 4.02
N ILE A 35 1.25 -0.39 3.28
CA ILE A 35 1.12 -0.64 1.84
C ILE A 35 -0.04 -1.60 1.57
N LEU A 36 -0.16 -2.68 2.35
CA LEU A 36 -1.24 -3.65 2.19
C LEU A 36 -2.61 -3.03 2.45
N THR A 37 -2.76 -2.24 3.52
CA THR A 37 -4.02 -1.57 3.86
C THR A 37 -4.40 -0.56 2.78
N LEU A 38 -3.47 0.27 2.32
CA LEU A 38 -3.73 1.24 1.25
C LEU A 38 -4.12 0.52 -0.04
N PHE A 39 -3.40 -0.53 -0.41
CA PHE A 39 -3.72 -1.35 -1.58
C PHE A 39 -5.10 -2.01 -1.46
N ALA A 40 -5.44 -2.57 -0.31
CA ALA A 40 -6.74 -3.17 -0.07
C ALA A 40 -7.86 -2.13 -0.19
N LEU A 41 -7.67 -0.94 0.39
CA LEU A 41 -8.64 0.15 0.35
C LEU A 41 -8.87 0.65 -1.07
N ILE A 42 -7.80 0.91 -1.82
CA ILE A 42 -7.89 1.33 -3.23
C ILE A 42 -8.62 0.27 -4.05
N ASN A 43 -8.22 -0.99 -3.97
CA ASN A 43 -8.90 -2.06 -4.72
C ASN A 43 -10.37 -2.23 -4.33
N PHE A 44 -10.69 -2.08 -3.03
CA PHE A 44 -12.06 -2.21 -2.57
C PHE A 44 -12.98 -1.16 -3.21
N TYR A 45 -12.52 0.10 -3.29
CA TYR A 45 -13.30 1.18 -3.88
C TYR A 45 -13.26 1.19 -5.41
N THR A 46 -12.10 1.00 -6.02
CA THR A 46 -11.93 0.99 -7.48
C THR A 46 -12.65 -0.19 -8.14
N LEU A 47 -12.66 -1.38 -7.51
CA LEU A 47 -13.32 -2.54 -8.09
C LEU A 47 -14.81 -2.63 -7.75
N LYS A 48 -15.35 -1.68 -6.98
CA LYS A 48 -16.77 -1.67 -6.63
C LYS A 48 -17.58 -1.35 -7.89
N PRO A 49 -18.50 -2.23 -8.32
CA PRO A 49 -19.30 -1.99 -9.51
C PRO A 49 -20.20 -0.76 -9.34
N THR A 50 -20.15 0.12 -10.33
CA THR A 50 -20.94 1.35 -10.42
C THR A 50 -21.57 1.44 -11.81
N ASP A 51 -22.81 1.92 -11.88
CA ASP A 51 -23.51 2.09 -13.16
C ASP A 51 -23.03 3.39 -13.83
N VAL A 52 -22.58 3.27 -15.07
CA VAL A 52 -22.01 4.37 -15.86
C VAL A 52 -22.80 4.65 -17.14
N GLY A 53 -23.96 4.01 -17.33
CA GLY A 53 -24.76 4.01 -18.57
C GLY A 53 -25.26 5.37 -19.09
N GLY A 54 -25.05 6.47 -18.36
CA GLY A 54 -25.47 7.82 -18.74
C GLY A 54 -24.37 8.88 -18.79
N THR A 55 -23.09 8.51 -18.68
CA THR A 55 -22.00 9.50 -18.51
C THR A 55 -21.20 9.75 -19.79
N LEU A 56 -21.16 11.00 -20.29
CA LEU A 56 -20.48 11.39 -21.54
C LEU A 56 -18.94 11.24 -21.48
N PHE A 57 -18.36 11.29 -20.27
CA PHE A 57 -16.94 11.13 -19.96
C PHE A 57 -16.69 10.23 -18.72
N GLY A 58 -17.74 9.72 -18.08
CA GLY A 58 -17.70 9.28 -16.68
C GLY A 58 -17.05 7.92 -16.42
N GLY A 59 -16.69 7.17 -17.47
CA GLY A 59 -15.86 5.97 -17.31
C GLY A 59 -14.36 6.22 -17.43
N MET A 60 -13.93 7.11 -18.34
CA MET A 60 -12.52 7.15 -18.77
C MET A 60 -11.62 7.92 -17.80
N PHE A 61 -12.06 9.07 -17.27
CA PHE A 61 -11.28 9.82 -16.29
C PHE A 61 -11.23 9.09 -14.94
N GLY A 62 -12.33 8.48 -14.51
CA GLY A 62 -12.37 7.61 -13.32
C GLY A 62 -11.37 6.46 -13.45
N ALA A 63 -11.41 5.72 -14.56
CA ALA A 63 -10.49 4.61 -14.82
C ALA A 63 -9.00 5.02 -14.83
N ILE A 64 -8.66 6.20 -15.35
CA ILE A 64 -7.28 6.71 -15.33
C ILE A 64 -6.83 7.02 -13.91
N PHE A 65 -7.65 7.73 -13.12
CA PHE A 65 -7.30 8.03 -11.72
C PHE A 65 -7.19 6.75 -10.89
N ASP A 66 -8.13 5.82 -11.07
CA ASP A 66 -8.10 4.50 -10.46
C ASP A 66 -6.82 3.73 -10.81
N LEU A 67 -6.42 3.73 -12.09
CA LEU A 67 -5.18 3.09 -12.52
C LEU A 67 -3.95 3.76 -11.92
N ILE A 68 -3.94 5.09 -11.79
CA ILE A 68 -2.85 5.84 -11.14
C ILE A 68 -2.77 5.47 -9.66
N TYR A 69 -3.90 5.47 -8.94
CA TYR A 69 -3.96 5.11 -7.52
C TYR A 69 -3.52 3.67 -7.29
N TRP A 70 -4.00 2.75 -8.12
CA TRP A 70 -3.60 1.35 -8.09
C TRP A 70 -2.11 1.18 -8.37
N SER A 71 -1.57 1.84 -9.40
CA SER A 71 -0.15 1.80 -9.76
C SER A 71 0.74 2.35 -8.65
N CYS A 72 0.32 3.44 -8.02
CA CYS A 72 0.97 4.02 -6.85
C CYS A 72 1.01 3.01 -5.70
N ALA A 73 -0.11 2.38 -5.35
CA ALA A 73 -0.15 1.36 -4.30
C ALA A 73 0.69 0.12 -4.65
N ALA A 74 0.62 -0.36 -5.89
CA ALA A 74 1.39 -1.50 -6.39
C ALA A 74 2.91 -1.24 -6.32
N SER A 75 3.33 0.00 -6.58
CA SER A 75 4.75 0.39 -6.51
C SER A 75 5.35 0.19 -5.12
N GLY A 76 4.54 0.25 -4.06
CA GLY A 76 4.98 -0.02 -2.68
C GLY A 76 5.53 -1.44 -2.52
N PHE A 77 4.87 -2.44 -3.13
CA PHE A 77 5.34 -3.84 -3.12
C PHE A 77 6.63 -4.01 -3.93
N CYS A 78 6.80 -3.25 -5.02
CA CYS A 78 8.04 -3.21 -5.77
C CYS A 78 9.18 -2.64 -4.92
N PHE A 79 8.97 -1.53 -4.20
CA PHE A 79 9.98 -0.98 -3.30
C PHE A 79 10.34 -1.95 -2.16
N LEU A 80 9.35 -2.60 -1.54
CA LEU A 80 9.60 -3.65 -0.54
C LEU A 80 10.51 -4.76 -1.08
N ALA A 81 10.28 -5.20 -2.33
CA ALA A 81 11.07 -6.24 -2.99
C ALA A 81 12.47 -5.74 -3.39
N LEU A 82 12.59 -4.54 -3.97
CA LEU A 82 13.85 -3.93 -4.41
C LEU A 82 14.83 -3.77 -3.24
N PHE A 83 14.35 -3.25 -2.11
CA PHE A 83 15.17 -3.08 -0.91
C PHE A 83 15.27 -4.36 -0.05
N LYS A 84 14.62 -5.45 -0.47
CA LYS A 84 14.55 -6.73 0.25
C LYS A 84 14.24 -6.50 1.73
N LEU A 85 13.18 -5.74 2.01
CA LEU A 85 12.73 -5.45 3.37
C LEU A 85 12.10 -6.70 4.00
N SER A 86 12.16 -6.81 5.32
CA SER A 86 11.54 -7.94 6.01
C SER A 86 10.05 -8.02 5.67
N GLY A 87 9.57 -9.21 5.30
CA GLY A 87 8.16 -9.43 4.98
C GLY A 87 7.76 -9.18 3.52
N TRP A 88 8.67 -8.72 2.63
CA TRP A 88 8.30 -8.39 1.24
C TRP A 88 7.63 -9.56 0.49
N ARG A 89 8.11 -10.80 0.68
CA ARG A 89 7.53 -11.99 0.03
C ARG A 89 6.11 -12.26 0.51
N ILE A 90 5.89 -12.14 1.82
CA ILE A 90 4.58 -12.33 2.44
C ILE A 90 3.63 -11.23 1.98
N ALA A 91 4.12 -9.99 1.87
CA ALA A 91 3.35 -8.86 1.36
C ALA A 91 2.80 -9.13 -0.05
N TRP A 92 3.63 -9.67 -0.96
CA TRP A 92 3.19 -10.06 -2.31
C TRP A 92 2.13 -11.16 -2.31
N ILE A 93 2.27 -12.17 -1.43
CA ILE A 93 1.27 -13.24 -1.28
C ILE A 93 -0.06 -12.65 -0.81
N LEU A 94 -0.04 -11.88 0.28
CA LEU A 94 -1.23 -11.27 0.87
C LEU A 94 -1.89 -10.28 -0.08
N ALA A 95 -1.11 -9.46 -0.79
CA ALA A 95 -1.65 -8.52 -1.77
C ALA A 95 -2.43 -9.24 -2.87
N GLY A 96 -1.89 -10.33 -3.42
CA GLY A 96 -2.60 -11.11 -4.43
C GLY A 96 -3.86 -11.78 -3.88
N LEU A 97 -3.83 -12.31 -2.65
CA LEU A 97 -5.02 -12.89 -2.01
C LEU A 97 -6.11 -11.85 -1.75
N VAL A 98 -5.71 -10.65 -1.31
CA VAL A 98 -6.63 -9.52 -1.12
C VAL A 98 -7.25 -9.09 -2.45
N GLN A 99 -6.46 -8.98 -3.52
CA GLN A 99 -6.95 -8.67 -4.87
C GLN A 99 -8.02 -9.67 -5.32
N ILE A 100 -7.72 -10.96 -5.22
CA ILE A 100 -8.65 -12.03 -5.59
C ILE A 100 -9.90 -11.95 -4.72
N GLY A 101 -9.74 -11.84 -3.40
CA GLY A 101 -10.84 -11.79 -2.45
C GLY A 101 -11.81 -10.64 -2.71
N ILE A 102 -11.30 -9.44 -2.99
CA ILE A 102 -12.12 -8.26 -3.32
C ILE A 102 -12.85 -8.47 -4.65
N SER A 103 -12.18 -8.93 -5.70
CA SER A 103 -12.82 -9.19 -6.99
C SER A 103 -13.92 -10.25 -6.90
N VAL A 104 -13.69 -11.32 -6.13
CA VAL A 104 -14.68 -12.37 -5.90
C VAL A 104 -15.85 -11.85 -5.08
N LEU A 105 -15.58 -11.07 -4.03
CA LEU A 105 -16.60 -10.44 -3.19
C LEU A 105 -17.57 -9.60 -4.05
N TRP A 106 -17.04 -8.71 -4.88
CA TRP A 106 -17.87 -7.87 -5.75
C TRP A 106 -18.60 -8.67 -6.82
N ARG A 107 -17.96 -9.69 -7.41
CA ARG A 107 -18.61 -10.57 -8.38
C ARG A 107 -19.84 -11.28 -7.80
N ILE A 108 -19.77 -11.69 -6.54
CA ILE A 108 -20.87 -12.35 -5.82
C ILE A 108 -21.96 -11.34 -5.46
N GLN A 109 -21.58 -10.20 -4.86
CA GLN A 109 -22.55 -9.21 -4.39
C GLN A 109 -23.35 -8.57 -5.53
N TYR A 110 -22.73 -8.37 -6.69
CA TYR A 110 -23.36 -7.75 -7.86
C TYR A 110 -23.79 -8.78 -8.91
N TRP A 111 -23.89 -10.07 -8.57
CA TRP A 111 -24.21 -11.12 -9.54
C TRP A 111 -25.46 -10.81 -10.36
N GLN A 112 -26.56 -10.44 -9.69
CA GLN A 112 -27.84 -10.12 -10.35
C GLN A 112 -27.76 -8.84 -11.18
N ALA A 113 -26.98 -7.86 -10.74
CA ALA A 113 -26.83 -6.60 -11.47
C ALA A 113 -26.05 -6.79 -12.78
N TYR A 114 -25.12 -7.76 -12.83
CA TYR A 114 -24.42 -8.13 -14.05
C TYR A 114 -25.27 -8.90 -15.07
N GLU A 115 -26.41 -9.46 -14.65
CA GLU A 115 -27.36 -10.14 -15.54
C GLU A 115 -28.42 -9.18 -16.12
N ASN A 116 -28.52 -7.97 -15.59
CA ASN A 116 -29.47 -6.97 -16.05
C ASN A 116 -28.90 -6.18 -17.24
N GLU A 117 -29.52 -6.31 -18.41
CA GLU A 117 -29.12 -5.63 -19.65
C GLU A 117 -29.32 -4.10 -19.60
N GLU A 118 -30.10 -3.59 -18.64
CA GLU A 118 -30.33 -2.15 -18.47
C GLU A 118 -29.19 -1.43 -17.74
N LEU A 119 -28.31 -2.16 -17.03
CA LEU A 119 -27.17 -1.56 -16.31
C LEU A 119 -25.87 -1.72 -17.10
N ILE A 120 -25.10 -0.64 -17.20
CA ILE A 120 -23.74 -0.68 -17.73
C ILE A 120 -22.79 -0.52 -16.54
N LEU A 121 -22.37 -1.65 -15.96
CA LEU A 121 -21.51 -1.66 -14.79
C LEU A 121 -20.03 -1.54 -15.16
N SER A 122 -19.34 -0.65 -14.44
CA SER A 122 -17.88 -0.55 -14.40
C SER A 122 -17.39 -0.79 -12.96
N PRO A 123 -16.44 -1.72 -12.73
CA PRO A 123 -15.85 -2.64 -13.72
C PRO A 123 -16.84 -3.71 -14.21
N THR A 124 -16.63 -4.13 -15.47
CA THR A 124 -17.31 -5.26 -16.10
C THR A 124 -16.88 -6.60 -15.48
N THR A 125 -17.62 -7.68 -15.76
CA THR A 125 -17.24 -9.03 -15.33
C THR A 125 -15.87 -9.45 -15.84
N GLY A 126 -15.53 -9.09 -17.09
CA GLY A 126 -14.22 -9.33 -17.69
C GLY A 126 -13.08 -8.63 -16.93
N GLU A 127 -13.28 -7.37 -16.54
CA GLU A 127 -12.30 -6.60 -15.78
C GLU A 127 -12.08 -7.17 -14.37
N LEU A 128 -13.13 -7.67 -13.72
CA LEU A 128 -12.98 -8.40 -12.45
C LEU A 128 -12.15 -9.67 -12.63
N TYR A 129 -12.33 -10.44 -13.72
CA TYR A 129 -11.50 -11.62 -13.99
C TYR A 129 -10.04 -11.25 -14.28
N VAL A 130 -9.80 -10.18 -15.03
CA VAL A 130 -8.44 -9.66 -15.27
C VAL A 130 -7.79 -9.27 -13.93
N SER A 131 -8.53 -8.57 -13.07
CA SER A 131 -8.07 -8.23 -11.71
C SER A 131 -7.73 -9.48 -10.88
N MET A 132 -8.54 -10.55 -10.95
CA MET A 132 -8.21 -11.83 -10.31
C MET A 132 -6.91 -12.44 -10.86
N LEU A 133 -6.69 -12.40 -12.18
CA LEU A 133 -5.45 -12.90 -12.79
C LEU A 133 -4.21 -12.12 -12.32
N VAL A 134 -4.33 -10.80 -12.19
CA VAL A 134 -3.27 -9.96 -11.59
C VAL A 134 -2.98 -10.42 -10.15
N GLY A 135 -4.02 -10.66 -9.36
CA GLY A 135 -3.90 -11.20 -8.01
C GLY A 135 -3.20 -12.56 -7.97
N VAL A 136 -3.58 -13.49 -8.86
CA VAL A 136 -2.94 -14.81 -9.00
C VAL A 136 -1.46 -14.67 -9.37
N ALA A 137 -1.12 -13.77 -10.29
CA ALA A 137 0.27 -13.51 -10.66
C ALA A 137 1.09 -13.01 -9.47
N MET A 138 0.57 -12.04 -8.72
CA MET A 138 1.22 -11.52 -7.51
C MET A 138 1.44 -12.60 -6.46
N THR A 139 0.40 -13.40 -6.17
CA THR A 139 0.50 -14.51 -5.21
C THR A 139 1.52 -15.56 -5.67
N THR A 140 1.50 -15.92 -6.96
CA THR A 140 2.44 -16.90 -7.52
C THR A 140 3.89 -16.43 -7.41
N ILE A 141 4.17 -15.17 -7.75
CA ILE A 141 5.50 -14.57 -7.59
C ILE A 141 5.94 -14.63 -6.12
N GLY A 142 5.07 -14.24 -5.20
CA GLY A 142 5.33 -14.28 -3.77
C GLY A 142 5.64 -15.70 -3.27
N VAL A 143 4.83 -16.69 -3.65
CA VAL A 143 4.99 -18.10 -3.27
C VAL A 143 6.29 -18.69 -3.84
N VAL A 144 6.57 -18.49 -5.12
CA VAL A 144 7.78 -18.99 -5.77
C VAL A 144 9.02 -18.43 -5.08
N LYS A 145 9.06 -17.12 -4.83
CA LYS A 145 10.19 -16.47 -4.13
C LYS A 145 10.28 -16.87 -2.66
N TYR A 146 9.16 -17.15 -1.99
CA TYR A 146 9.13 -17.66 -0.63
C TYR A 146 9.69 -19.08 -0.55
N ARG A 147 9.25 -19.98 -1.44
CA ARG A 147 9.72 -21.37 -1.50
C ARG A 147 11.19 -21.49 -1.89
N HIS A 148 11.66 -20.70 -2.86
CA HIS A 148 13.09 -20.67 -3.20
C HIS A 148 13.97 -20.30 -2.00
N ALA A 149 13.54 -19.34 -1.19
CA ALA A 149 14.28 -18.95 -0.01
C ALA A 149 14.26 -19.99 1.13
N GLN A 150 13.31 -20.93 1.11
CA GLN A 150 13.28 -22.06 2.03
C GLN A 150 14.14 -23.22 1.52
N HIS A 151 14.20 -23.43 0.19
CA HIS A 151 14.93 -24.53 -0.44
C HIS A 151 16.42 -24.25 -0.64
N ASP A 152 16.84 -22.98 -0.75
CA ASP A 152 18.23 -22.55 -0.71
C ASP A 152 18.56 -21.93 0.67
N PRO A 153 18.82 -22.73 1.73
CA PRO A 153 19.33 -22.21 2.99
C PRO A 153 20.84 -21.87 2.94
N ILE A 154 21.47 -21.91 1.76
CA ILE A 154 22.88 -21.54 1.55
C ILE A 154 22.91 -20.04 1.19
N ASP A 155 23.21 -19.11 2.08
CA ASP A 155 24.42 -19.02 2.90
C ASP A 155 24.15 -18.72 4.39
N PRO A 156 24.59 -19.58 5.33
CA PRO A 156 24.90 -19.19 6.70
C PRO A 156 26.23 -18.40 6.80
N ARG A 157 26.67 -17.75 5.72
CA ARG A 157 27.98 -17.09 5.60
C ARG A 157 27.87 -15.56 5.63
N SER A 158 27.24 -15.02 6.67
CA SER A 158 27.46 -13.61 7.08
C SER A 158 28.31 -13.51 8.35
N THR A 159 29.11 -14.53 8.66
CA THR A 159 30.14 -14.49 9.70
C THR A 159 31.33 -13.60 9.35
N GLN A 160 31.28 -12.85 8.24
CA GLN A 160 32.37 -12.00 7.77
C GLN A 160 31.94 -10.59 7.31
N THR A 161 30.97 -9.92 7.97
CA THR A 161 30.61 -8.52 7.64
C THR A 161 29.97 -7.76 8.81
N LYS A 162 30.55 -7.81 10.02
CA LYS A 162 30.05 -7.02 11.17
C LYS A 162 30.05 -5.50 10.95
N THR A 163 30.77 -4.98 9.95
CA THR A 163 30.86 -3.55 9.62
C THR A 163 30.03 -3.15 8.38
N VAL A 164 29.76 -4.06 7.45
CA VAL A 164 28.89 -3.79 6.28
C VAL A 164 27.41 -3.96 6.64
N ALA A 165 27.09 -4.87 7.58
CA ALA A 165 25.73 -5.14 8.04
C ALA A 165 25.04 -3.92 8.68
N THR A 166 25.76 -3.10 9.44
CA THR A 166 25.20 -1.91 10.10
C THR A 166 24.81 -0.82 9.11
N LYS A 167 25.63 -0.57 8.08
CA LYS A 167 25.31 0.42 7.04
C LYS A 167 24.09 -0.01 6.23
N THR A 168 24.00 -1.29 5.89
CA THR A 168 22.84 -1.85 5.17
C THR A 168 21.56 -1.91 6.00
N ILE A 169 21.65 -2.10 7.31
CA ILE A 169 20.48 -2.07 8.19
C ILE A 169 19.98 -0.63 8.32
N SER A 170 20.88 0.34 8.53
CA SER A 170 20.48 1.76 8.61
C SER A 170 19.79 2.25 7.34
N THR A 171 20.30 1.90 6.14
CA THR A 171 19.64 2.28 4.88
C THR A 171 18.26 1.65 4.74
N LYS A 172 18.13 0.35 5.04
CA LYS A 172 16.83 -0.33 5.01
C LYS A 172 15.83 0.24 6.02
N THR A 173 16.28 0.60 7.21
CA THR A 173 15.44 1.25 8.22
C THR A 173 14.95 2.62 7.75
N ILE A 174 15.84 3.44 7.17
CA ILE A 174 15.46 4.74 6.59
C ILE A 174 14.43 4.54 5.47
N THR A 175 14.67 3.58 4.57
CA THR A 175 13.70 3.24 3.52
C THR A 175 12.35 2.82 4.08
N ALA A 176 12.32 1.99 5.13
CA ALA A 176 11.07 1.57 5.78
C ALA A 176 10.30 2.77 6.34
N PHE A 177 10.97 3.71 6.99
CA PHE A 177 10.34 4.95 7.47
C PHE A 177 9.82 5.84 6.34
N VAL A 178 10.57 5.96 5.23
CA VAL A 178 10.10 6.69 4.05
C VAL A 178 8.84 6.04 3.46
N LEU A 179 8.81 4.71 3.37
CA LEU A 179 7.61 3.98 2.92
C LEU A 179 6.43 4.18 3.88
N ILE A 180 6.64 4.17 5.20
CA ILE A 180 5.58 4.50 6.15
C ILE A 180 5.06 5.92 5.91
N ALA A 181 5.96 6.90 5.73
CA ALA A 181 5.55 8.27 5.46
C ALA A 181 4.72 8.39 4.18
N LEU A 182 5.13 7.71 3.10
CA LEU A 182 4.46 7.79 1.79
C LEU A 182 3.14 7.00 1.73
N TYR A 183 3.05 5.85 2.38
CA TYR A 183 1.91 4.93 2.24
C TYR A 183 0.94 4.92 3.44
N LEU A 184 1.33 5.55 4.56
CA LEU A 184 0.46 5.72 5.73
C LEU A 184 0.22 7.20 6.03
N ALA A 185 1.28 7.94 6.29
CA ALA A 185 1.14 9.31 6.81
C ALA A 185 0.58 10.27 5.76
N LEU A 186 1.07 10.19 4.52
CA LEU A 186 0.61 11.07 3.44
C LEU A 186 -0.85 10.82 3.07
N PRO A 187 -1.31 9.57 2.79
CA PRO A 187 -2.73 9.32 2.53
C PRO A 187 -3.62 9.75 3.70
N LEU A 188 -3.21 9.46 4.94
CA LEU A 188 -3.95 9.87 6.13
C LEU A 188 -4.03 11.39 6.27
N TYR A 189 -2.94 12.10 6.01
CA TYR A 189 -2.90 13.55 6.03
C TYR A 189 -3.82 14.15 4.96
N LEU A 190 -3.83 13.59 3.75
CA LEU A 190 -4.73 14.02 2.67
C LEU A 190 -6.19 13.71 2.98
N TYR A 191 -6.48 12.57 3.61
CA TYR A 191 -7.82 12.18 4.03
C TYR A 191 -8.37 13.07 5.14
N LEU A 192 -7.50 13.53 6.06
CA LEU A 192 -7.87 14.43 7.15
C LEU A 192 -7.97 15.90 6.72
N ARG A 193 -7.62 16.25 5.47
CA ARG A 193 -7.89 17.60 4.96
C ARG A 193 -9.38 17.79 4.80
N GLU A 194 -9.85 18.96 5.20
CA GLU A 194 -11.24 19.37 5.02
C GLU A 194 -11.65 19.21 3.55
N PRO A 195 -12.82 18.61 3.27
CA PRO A 195 -13.30 18.50 1.89
C PRO A 195 -13.44 19.90 1.29
N LEU A 196 -13.12 20.03 -0.01
CA LEU A 196 -13.32 21.29 -0.69
C LEU A 196 -14.80 21.70 -0.57
N PRO A 197 -15.09 22.98 -0.29
CA PRO A 197 -16.46 23.45 -0.15
C PRO A 197 -17.25 23.18 -1.44
N TYR A 198 -18.52 22.78 -1.26
CA TYR A 198 -19.45 22.41 -2.33
C TYR A 198 -19.60 23.52 -3.38
N CYS A 199 -19.41 24.77 -2.99
CA CYS A 199 -19.30 25.93 -3.87
C CYS A 199 -18.28 26.91 -3.29
N ALA A 200 -17.11 27.06 -3.94
CA ALA A 200 -16.12 28.08 -3.59
C ALA A 200 -16.21 29.29 -4.53
N PHE A 201 -16.27 30.48 -3.94
CA PHE A 201 -16.12 31.75 -4.66
C PHE A 201 -14.90 32.50 -4.11
N SER A 202 -14.15 33.14 -5.00
CA SER A 202 -13.12 34.12 -4.60
C SER A 202 -13.78 35.35 -3.96
N PRO A 203 -13.01 36.21 -3.25
CA PRO A 203 -13.51 37.51 -2.77
C PRO A 203 -13.98 38.43 -3.91
N SER A 204 -13.49 38.21 -5.13
CA SER A 204 -13.91 38.88 -6.37
C SER A 204 -15.16 38.26 -7.02
N GLY A 205 -15.76 37.22 -6.42
CA GLY A 205 -16.98 36.58 -6.88
C GLY A 205 -16.79 35.57 -8.03
N GLN A 206 -15.55 35.17 -8.33
CA GLN A 206 -15.27 34.15 -9.34
C GLN A 206 -15.51 32.76 -8.75
N GLN A 207 -16.25 31.93 -9.48
CA GLN A 207 -16.52 30.55 -9.11
C GLN A 207 -15.27 29.69 -9.33
N LEU A 208 -14.78 29.09 -8.25
CA LEU A 208 -13.56 28.26 -8.25
C LEU A 208 -13.89 26.75 -8.36
N THR A 209 -15.09 26.34 -7.96
CA THR A 209 -15.56 24.94 -8.02
C THR A 209 -16.99 24.85 -8.57
N VAL A 210 -17.32 23.73 -9.22
CA VAL A 210 -18.66 23.46 -9.77
C VAL A 210 -19.60 23.08 -8.63
N CYS A 211 -20.75 23.77 -8.54
CA CYS A 211 -21.78 23.49 -7.55
C CYS A 211 -22.51 22.18 -7.88
N LEU A 212 -22.49 21.23 -6.95
CA LEU A 212 -23.11 19.91 -7.08
C LEU A 212 -24.21 19.75 -6.01
N GLY A 213 -25.39 20.35 -6.21
CA GLY A 213 -26.58 20.14 -5.37
C GLY A 213 -27.67 21.23 -5.48
N GLU A 214 -28.92 20.91 -5.11
CA GLU A 214 -30.06 21.86 -5.09
C GLU A 214 -30.06 22.82 -3.88
N SER A 215 -29.21 22.57 -2.87
CA SER A 215 -29.02 23.46 -1.71
C SER A 215 -27.72 24.24 -1.87
N ASP A 216 -27.78 25.32 -2.63
CA ASP A 216 -26.66 26.22 -2.97
C ASP A 216 -26.22 27.08 -1.77
N GLU A 217 -25.50 26.51 -0.80
CA GLU A 217 -24.78 27.33 0.20
C GLU A 217 -23.43 27.79 -0.35
N ARG A 218 -23.37 29.07 -0.77
CA ARG A 218 -22.16 29.76 -1.22
C ARG A 218 -21.17 29.91 -0.06
N ILE A 219 -19.98 29.35 -0.21
CA ILE A 219 -18.86 29.58 0.72
C ILE A 219 -17.82 30.46 0.01
N ILE A 220 -17.57 31.64 0.58
CA ILE A 220 -16.53 32.55 0.09
C ILE A 220 -15.22 32.13 0.77
N VAL A 221 -14.21 31.81 -0.03
CA VAL A 221 -12.89 31.42 0.46
C VAL A 221 -12.02 32.67 0.48
N GLU A 222 -11.58 33.08 1.67
CA GLU A 222 -10.66 34.20 1.88
C GLU A 222 -9.22 33.89 1.48
#